data_AF-A0A7J4N381-F1
#
_entry.id   AF-A0A7J4N381-F1
#
_cell.length_a   1.000
_cell.length_b   1.000
_cell.length_c   1.000
_cell.angle_alpha   90.00
_cell.angle_beta   90.00
_cell.angle_gamma   90.00
#
_symmetry.space_group_name_H-M   'P 1'
#
loop_
_entity.id
_entity.type
_entity.pdbx_description
1 polymer ?
#
loop_
_entity_poly.entity_id
_entity_poly.type
_entity_poly.pdbx_seq_one_letter_code
_entity_poly.pdbx_strand_id
1 'polypeptide(L)'
;MGIGITHLGSGSRGNATLISSGEYNVLVDCGFSLRQTEKRLRIAGFEPESIDSIVVTHHHKDHSGSALNASKKWSSVLHCNGGTASRMGLLEGEFAEFG
;
A
#
# COMPACT_ATOMS: atom_id res chain seq x y z
N MET A 1 6.63 -23.15 4.06
CA MET A 1 6.60 -21.69 3.88
C MET A 1 5.37 -21.39 3.04
N GLY A 2 4.44 -20.56 3.53
CA GLY A 2 3.15 -20.31 2.87
C GLY A 2 2.97 -18.84 2.54
N ILE A 3 2.12 -18.53 1.57
CA ILE A 3 1.70 -17.17 1.23
C ILE A 3 0.31 -16.96 1.79
N GLY A 4 0.13 -15.88 2.55
CA GLY A 4 -1.14 -15.40 3.05
C GLY A 4 -1.67 -14.27 2.17
N ILE A 5 -2.99 -14.27 1.93
CA ILE A 5 -3.69 -13.16 1.27
C ILE A 5 -4.79 -12.71 2.21
N THR A 6 -4.73 -11.46 2.64
CA THR A 6 -5.74 -10.85 3.51
C THR A 6 -6.36 -9.65 2.84
N HIS A 7 -7.65 -9.76 2.54
CA HIS A 7 -8.40 -8.66 1.94
C HIS A 7 -8.78 -7.65 3.03
N LEU A 8 -8.19 -6.46 3.00
CA LEU A 8 -8.49 -5.40 3.98
C LEU A 8 -9.73 -4.61 3.55
N GLY A 9 -10.05 -4.60 2.25
CA GLY A 9 -11.34 -4.16 1.73
C GLY A 9 -11.25 -3.70 0.27
N SER A 10 -12.41 -3.54 -0.35
CA SER A 10 -12.57 -3.08 -1.73
C SER A 10 -13.81 -2.19 -1.90
N GLY A 11 -13.73 -1.25 -2.84
CA GLY A 11 -14.82 -0.38 -3.27
C GLY A 11 -14.47 1.12 -3.21
N SER A 12 -15.45 1.97 -3.48
CA SER A 12 -15.27 3.44 -3.63
C SER A 12 -14.71 4.17 -2.40
N ARG A 13 -14.69 3.51 -1.24
CA ARG A 13 -14.15 4.04 0.02
C ARG A 13 -12.69 3.65 0.28
N GLY A 14 -12.10 2.86 -0.62
CA GLY A 14 -10.72 2.40 -0.56
C GLY A 14 -10.57 0.91 -0.87
N ASN A 15 -9.47 0.59 -1.52
CA ASN A 15 -8.97 -0.75 -1.78
C ASN A 15 -7.64 -0.94 -1.06
N ALA A 16 -7.47 -2.10 -0.43
CA ALA A 16 -6.20 -2.57 0.09
C ALA A 16 -6.24 -4.09 0.30
N THR A 17 -5.20 -4.78 -0.14
CA THR A 17 -5.01 -6.22 0.07
C THR A 17 -3.59 -6.46 0.56
N LEU A 18 -3.44 -7.19 1.67
CA LEU A 18 -2.15 -7.60 2.18
C LEU A 18 -1.77 -8.95 1.60
N ILE A 19 -0.57 -9.03 1.03
CA ILE A 19 0.10 -10.28 0.67
C ILE A 19 1.24 -10.46 1.68
N SER A 20 1.17 -11.52 2.47
CA SER A 20 2.19 -11.81 3.49
C SER A 20 2.86 -13.15 3.24
N SER A 21 4.11 -13.22 3.64
CA SER A 21 4.90 -14.45 3.72
C SER A 21 5.53 -14.52 5.10
N GLY A 22 6.32 -15.56 5.37
CA GLY A 22 7.07 -15.63 6.64
C GLY A 22 8.12 -14.52 6.81
N GLU A 23 8.49 -13.83 5.73
CA GLU A 23 9.62 -12.88 5.71
C GLU A 23 9.22 -11.47 5.26
N TYR A 24 8.21 -11.35 4.38
CA TYR A 24 7.83 -10.08 3.75
C TYR A 24 6.33 -9.86 3.74
N ASN A 25 5.92 -8.61 3.95
CA ASN A 25 4.56 -8.10 3.92
C ASN A 25 4.42 -6.99 2.86
N VAL A 26 3.62 -7.26 1.84
CA VAL A 26 3.36 -6.34 0.74
C VAL A 26 1.91 -5.91 0.75
N LEU A 27 1.68 -4.60 0.80
CA LEU A 27 0.35 -4.02 0.70
C LEU A 27 0.06 -3.63 -0.76
N VAL A 28 -0.92 -4.28 -1.38
CA VAL A 28 -1.45 -3.92 -2.70
C VAL A 28 -2.58 -2.91 -2.52
N ASP A 29 -2.36 -1.71 -3.03
CA ASP A 29 -3.13 -0.49 -2.86
C ASP A 29 -3.24 -0.01 -1.40
N CYS A 30 -3.34 1.31 -1.24
CA CYS A 30 -3.51 1.98 0.04
C CYS A 30 -4.56 3.09 -0.11
N GLY A 31 -5.76 2.70 -0.57
CA GLY A 31 -6.83 3.60 -0.95
C GLY A 31 -7.68 4.13 0.19
N PHE A 32 -7.63 3.50 1.36
CA PHE A 32 -8.28 4.02 2.57
C PHE A 32 -7.52 5.25 3.09
N SER A 33 -8.11 5.97 4.04
CA SER A 33 -7.32 6.92 4.83
C SER A 33 -6.30 6.17 5.69
N LEU A 34 -5.16 6.80 5.97
CA LEU A 34 -4.06 6.19 6.75
C LEU A 34 -4.57 5.55 8.05
N ARG A 35 -5.40 6.28 8.81
CA ARG A 35 -6.02 5.79 10.05
C ARG A 35 -6.86 4.52 9.83
N GLN A 36 -7.60 4.42 8.73
CA GLN A 36 -8.41 3.25 8.43
C GLN A 36 -7.55 2.08 7.95
N THR A 37 -6.51 2.32 7.15
CA THR A 37 -5.55 1.28 6.75
C THR A 37 -4.89 0.67 7.97
N GLU A 38 -4.36 1.50 8.87
CA GLU A 38 -3.72 1.01 10.11
C GLU A 38 -4.68 0.24 11.02
N LYS A 39 -5.93 0.72 11.14
CA LYS A 39 -6.96 -0.01 11.90
C LYS A 39 -7.20 -1.41 11.32
N ARG A 40 -7.30 -1.51 9.99
CA ARG A 40 -7.57 -2.78 9.30
C ARG A 40 -6.39 -3.74 9.40
N LEU A 41 -5.17 -3.24 9.26
CA LEU A 41 -3.95 -4.03 9.47
C LEU A 41 -3.90 -4.63 10.88
N ARG A 42 -4.14 -3.80 11.91
CA ARG A 42 -4.14 -4.28 13.31
C ARG A 42 -5.26 -5.29 13.58
N ILE A 43 -6.45 -5.11 12.99
CA ILE A 43 -7.52 -6.12 13.07
C ILE A 43 -7.10 -7.44 12.42
N ALA A 44 -6.33 -7.39 11.33
CA ALA A 44 -5.75 -8.55 10.67
C ALA A 44 -4.52 -9.14 11.40
N GLY A 45 -4.07 -8.53 12.51
CA GLY A 45 -2.93 -8.99 13.28
C GLY A 45 -1.57 -8.48 12.80
N PHE A 46 -1.53 -7.44 11.97
CA PHE A 46 -0.30 -6.84 11.46
C PHE A 46 -0.10 -5.43 12.02
N GLU A 47 1.13 -5.12 12.43
CA GLU A 47 1.50 -3.74 12.72
C GLU A 47 1.80 -2.99 11.42
N PRO A 48 1.37 -1.73 11.25
CA PRO A 48 1.60 -0.97 10.01
C PRO A 48 3.09 -0.86 9.63
N GLU A 49 3.96 -0.71 10.62
CA GLU A 49 5.41 -0.61 10.45
C GLU A 49 6.05 -1.94 10.01
N SER A 50 5.30 -3.06 10.01
CA SER A 50 5.75 -4.35 9.47
C SER A 50 5.56 -4.49 7.96
N ILE A 51 4.96 -3.50 7.29
CA ILE A 51 4.78 -3.48 5.84
C ILE A 51 6.09 -3.06 5.17
N ASP A 52 6.67 -3.96 4.39
CA ASP A 52 7.93 -3.70 3.69
C ASP A 52 7.72 -2.87 2.42
N SER A 53 6.60 -3.09 1.73
CA SER A 53 6.34 -2.49 0.43
C SER A 53 4.86 -2.21 0.21
N ILE A 54 4.59 -1.10 -0.49
CA ILE A 54 3.26 -0.72 -0.94
C ILE A 54 3.28 -0.67 -2.46
N VAL A 55 2.44 -1.46 -3.12
CA VAL A 55 2.30 -1.48 -4.58
C VAL A 55 0.98 -0.81 -4.96
N VAL A 56 1.04 0.29 -5.71
CA VAL A 56 -0.16 0.98 -6.21
C VAL A 56 -0.45 0.54 -7.63
N THR A 57 -1.67 0.05 -7.85
CA THR A 57 -2.12 -0.44 -9.16
C THR A 57 -2.37 0.69 -10.15
N HIS A 58 -3.03 1.76 -9.70
CA HIS A 58 -3.30 2.96 -10.48
C HIS A 58 -3.62 4.18 -9.59
N HIS A 59 -3.57 5.36 -10.18
CA HIS A 59 -3.57 6.66 -9.48
C HIS A 59 -4.86 7.06 -8.77
N HIS A 60 -5.99 6.38 -8.96
CA HIS A 60 -7.26 6.80 -8.36
C HIS A 60 -7.19 6.80 -6.83
N LYS A 61 -7.91 7.74 -6.20
CA LYS A 61 -7.82 7.99 -4.75
C LYS A 61 -8.22 6.79 -3.90
N ASP A 62 -9.18 5.99 -4.36
CA ASP A 62 -9.60 4.75 -3.72
C ASP A 62 -8.59 3.60 -3.88
N HIS A 63 -7.43 3.84 -4.49
CA HIS A 63 -6.29 2.93 -4.57
C HIS A 63 -5.00 3.55 -4.02
N SER A 64 -4.77 4.83 -4.27
CA SER A 64 -3.50 5.51 -3.98
C SER A 64 -3.57 6.50 -2.80
N GLY A 65 -4.78 6.77 -2.29
CA GLY A 65 -5.09 7.99 -1.54
C GLY A 65 -4.26 8.24 -0.27
N SER A 66 -3.73 7.20 0.38
CA SER A 66 -2.80 7.36 1.49
C SER A 66 -1.43 6.70 1.26
N ALA A 67 -1.15 6.19 0.07
CA ALA A 67 0.04 5.38 -0.23
C ALA A 67 1.36 6.10 0.06
N LEU A 68 1.52 7.36 -0.37
CA LEU A 68 2.73 8.14 -0.12
C LEU A 68 2.94 8.43 1.39
N ASN A 69 1.86 8.81 2.08
CA ASN A 69 1.93 9.09 3.52
C ASN A 69 2.21 7.82 4.33
N ALA A 70 1.63 6.69 3.91
CA ALA A 70 1.87 5.38 4.48
C ALA A 70 3.33 4.94 4.28
N SER A 71 3.85 5.02 3.06
CA SER A 71 5.26 4.71 2.74
C SER A 71 6.22 5.51 3.60
N LYS A 72 6.03 6.84 3.69
CA LYS A 72 6.87 7.70 4.54
C LYS A 72 6.77 7.36 6.03
N LYS A 73 5.56 7.07 6.52
CA LYS A 73 5.33 6.79 7.95
C LYS A 73 5.89 5.42 8.36
N TRP A 74 5.70 4.41 7.53
CA TRP A 74 6.06 3.02 7.84
C TRP A 74 7.45 2.65 7.33
N SER A 75 8.15 3.58 6.68
CA SER A 75 9.42 3.34 5.98
C SER A 75 9.32 2.22 4.92
N SER A 76 8.13 2.02 4.36
CA SER A 76 7.88 1.04 3.30
C SER A 76 8.28 1.60 1.93
N VAL A 77 8.78 0.75 1.04
CA VAL A 77 9.04 1.15 -0.35
C VAL A 77 7.73 1.30 -1.11
N LEU A 78 7.50 2.47 -1.72
CA LEU A 78 6.34 2.69 -2.58
C LEU A 78 6.67 2.29 -4.02
N HIS A 79 5.83 1.45 -4.62
CA HIS A 79 6.00 0.95 -5.97
C HIS A 79 4.81 1.39 -6.85
N CYS A 80 5.09 1.91 -8.04
CA CYS A 80 4.10 2.18 -9.08
C CYS A 80 4.79 2.33 -10.45
N ASN A 81 4.04 2.28 -11.55
CA ASN A 81 4.60 2.64 -12.86
C ASN A 81 4.67 4.18 -13.03
N GLY A 82 5.50 4.67 -13.96
CA GLY A 82 5.69 6.11 -14.18
C GLY A 82 4.40 6.86 -14.52
N GLY A 83 3.47 6.23 -15.24
CA GLY A 83 2.16 6.83 -15.55
C GLY A 83 1.25 7.01 -14.32
N THR A 84 1.42 6.19 -13.29
CA THR A 84 0.73 6.33 -12.00
C THR A 84 1.45 7.36 -11.13
N ALA A 85 2.79 7.31 -11.08
CA ALA A 85 3.61 8.29 -10.36
C ALA A 85 3.33 9.72 -10.81
N SER A 86 3.34 9.97 -12.13
CA SER A 86 3.06 11.27 -12.73
C SER A 86 1.68 11.81 -12.34
N ARG A 87 0.64 10.96 -12.36
CA ARG A 87 -0.73 11.37 -12.01
C ARG A 87 -0.94 11.53 -10.50
N MET A 88 -0.15 10.84 -9.69
CA MET A 88 -0.12 11.02 -8.24
C MET A 88 0.73 12.24 -7.83
N GLY A 89 1.51 12.82 -8.74
CA GLY A 89 2.43 13.92 -8.48
C GLY A 89 3.64 13.51 -7.64
N LEU A 90 4.09 12.25 -7.76
CA LEU A 90 5.26 11.76 -7.05
C LEU A 90 6.55 12.33 -7.64
N LEU A 91 7.51 12.65 -6.77
CA LEU A 91 8.84 13.10 -7.14
C LEU A 91 9.81 11.92 -7.26
N GLU A 92 10.93 12.13 -7.97
CA GLU A 92 12.01 11.16 -8.01
C GLU A 92 12.50 10.84 -6.59
N GLY A 93 12.70 9.54 -6.31
CA GLY A 93 13.10 9.05 -5.00
C GLY A 93 11.95 8.82 -4.00
N GLU A 94 10.71 9.23 -4.32
CA GLU A 94 9.53 8.90 -3.49
C GLU A 94 8.93 7.52 -3.80
N PHE A 95 9.34 6.90 -4.91
CA PHE A 95 8.85 5.60 -5.35
C PHE A 95 9.93 4.83 -6.11
N ALA A 96 9.77 3.52 -6.18
CA ALA A 96 10.50 2.63 -7.06
C ALA A 96 9.61 2.28 -8.25
N GLU A 97 10.05 2.67 -9.45
CA GLU A 97 9.31 2.37 -10.68
C GLU A 97 9.36 0.87 -11.01
N PHE A 98 8.24 0.32 -11.44
CA PHE A 98 8.19 -0.98 -12.09
C PHE A 98 7.47 -0.89 -13.43
N GLY A 99 7.90 -1.73 -14.37
CA GLY A 99 7.40 -1.76 -15.75
C GLY A 99 8.38 -1.13 -16.71
#